data_AF-A0ABD0LTB0-F1
#
_entry.id   AF-A0ABD0LTB0-F1
#
_cell.length_a   1.000
_cell.length_b   1.000
_cell.length_c   1.000
_cell.angle_alpha   90.00
_cell.angle_beta   90.00
_cell.angle_gamma   90.00
#
_symmetry.space_group_name_H-M   'P 1'
#
loop_
_entity.id
_entity.type
_entity.pdbx_description
1 polymer ?
#
loop_
_entity_poly.entity_id
_entity_poly.type
_entity_poly.pdbx_seq_one_letter_code
_entity_poly.pdbx_strand_id
1 'polypeptide(L)'
;MGKGSSMGKGSSMGKGSSMGKGSSMGKGFGMGKGSSMGKGSSMGKGSSMGKGSSMGKGSSMGKGSSMGKGSSMGKGFSMGKGSSMGKGFSEVPLYEVARKTIMVVA
;
A
#
# COMPACT_ATOMS: atom_id res chain seq x y z
N MET A 1 13.09 -3.05 -9.00
CA MET A 1 12.78 -1.90 -8.12
C MET A 1 13.17 -0.61 -8.81
N GLY A 2 12.48 0.50 -8.54
CA GLY A 2 12.83 1.81 -9.07
C GLY A 2 14.08 2.40 -8.41
N LYS A 3 14.71 3.37 -9.07
CA LYS A 3 15.81 4.16 -8.48
C LYS A 3 15.37 4.81 -7.16
N GLY A 4 16.23 4.73 -6.14
CA GLY A 4 15.94 5.29 -4.81
C GLY A 4 14.91 4.52 -4.00
N SER A 5 14.51 3.31 -4.44
CA SER A 5 13.68 2.44 -3.62
C SER A 5 14.47 1.79 -2.49
N SER A 6 13.86 1.60 -1.32
CA SER A 6 14.49 0.95 -0.17
C SER A 6 13.57 -0.09 0.50
N MET A 7 14.19 -1.11 1.11
CA MET A 7 13.51 -2.10 1.93
C MET A 7 14.14 -2.21 3.31
N GLY A 8 13.32 -2.13 4.35
CA GLY A 8 13.70 -2.40 5.72
C GLY A 8 14.04 -3.88 5.96
N LYS A 9 14.74 -4.14 7.07
CA LYS A 9 15.05 -5.50 7.51
C LYS A 9 13.78 -6.34 7.67
N GLY A 10 13.83 -7.58 7.19
CA GLY A 10 12.72 -8.54 7.27
C GLY A 10 11.57 -8.27 6.31
N SER A 11 11.72 -7.34 5.36
CA SER A 11 10.70 -7.10 4.33
C SER A 11 10.79 -8.14 3.21
N SER A 12 9.64 -8.49 2.65
CA SER A 12 9.53 -9.52 1.61
C SER A 12 8.67 -9.07 0.44
N MET A 13 8.99 -9.60 -0.75
CA MET A 13 8.29 -9.29 -2.00
C MET A 13 7.87 -10.57 -2.71
N GLY A 14 6.58 -10.70 -2.98
CA GLY A 14 6.00 -11.79 -3.75
C GLY A 14 6.37 -11.72 -5.23
N LYS A 15 6.21 -12.85 -5.94
CA LYS A 15 6.50 -12.91 -7.39
C LYS A 15 5.71 -11.83 -8.14
N GLY A 16 6.38 -11.13 -9.05
CA GLY A 16 5.77 -10.08 -9.89
C GLY A 16 5.40 -8.80 -9.15
N SER A 17 5.82 -8.61 -7.88
CA SER A 17 5.63 -7.33 -7.20
C SER A 17 6.58 -6.26 -7.73
N SER A 18 6.15 -5.00 -7.73
CA SER A 18 6.93 -3.87 -8.24
C SER A 18 6.97 -2.67 -7.30
N MET A 19 8.08 -1.94 -7.37
CA MET A 19 8.33 -0.72 -6.59
C MET A 19 8.72 0.43 -7.51
N GLY A 20 7.97 1.52 -7.47
CA GLY A 20 8.26 2.76 -8.19
C GLY A 20 9.44 3.53 -7.58
N LYS A 21 9.99 4.48 -8.33
CA LYS A 21 11.12 5.30 -7.87
C LYS A 21 10.83 6.00 -6.52
N GLY A 22 11.79 5.98 -5.61
CA GLY A 22 11.68 6.63 -4.30
C GLY A 22 10.67 5.99 -3.35
N SER A 23 10.21 4.76 -3.61
CA SER A 23 9.33 4.04 -2.69
C SER A 23 10.09 3.40 -1.53
N SER A 24 9.49 3.34 -0.34
CA SER A 24 10.14 2.83 0.87
C SER A 24 9.27 1.80 1.57
N MET A 25 9.87 0.66 1.94
CA MET A 25 9.24 -0.34 2.80
C MET A 25 9.85 -0.32 4.21
N GLY A 26 9.02 -0.15 5.23
CA GLY A 26 9.41 -0.29 6.63
C GLY A 26 9.80 -1.72 6.99
N LYS A 27 10.40 -1.91 8.17
CA LYS A 27 10.83 -3.23 8.67
C LYS A 27 9.64 -4.21 8.75
N GLY A 28 9.86 -5.46 8.35
CA GLY A 28 8.85 -6.52 8.41
C GLY A 28 7.66 -6.29 7.48
N PHE A 29 7.84 -5.51 6.41
CA PHE A 29 6.78 -5.28 5.42
C PHE A 29 6.58 -6.50 4.52
N GLY A 30 5.34 -6.89 4.28
CA GLY A 30 5.00 -7.98 3.36
C GLY A 30 4.30 -7.50 2.09
N MET A 31 4.90 -7.73 0.92
CA MET A 31 4.27 -7.46 -0.39
C MET A 31 3.80 -8.74 -1.07
N GLY A 32 2.51 -8.81 -1.39
CA GLY A 32 1.89 -9.94 -2.08
C GLY A 32 2.33 -10.12 -3.53
N LYS A 33 1.93 -11.26 -4.11
CA LYS A 33 2.15 -11.56 -5.54
C LYS A 33 1.42 -10.52 -6.41
N GLY A 34 2.12 -9.95 -7.39
CA GLY A 34 1.56 -9.03 -8.37
C GLY A 34 1.14 -7.67 -7.81
N SER A 35 1.57 -7.31 -6.59
CA SER A 35 1.24 -6.00 -6.01
C SER A 35 2.18 -4.91 -6.54
N SER A 36 1.76 -3.65 -6.49
CA SER A 36 2.57 -2.53 -6.98
C SER A 36 2.58 -1.33 -6.04
N MET A 37 3.75 -0.71 -5.88
CA MET A 37 3.90 0.61 -5.26
C MET A 37 4.29 1.67 -6.29
N GLY A 38 3.59 2.79 -6.24
CA GLY A 38 3.84 3.97 -7.05
C GLY A 38 5.14 4.69 -6.66
N LYS A 39 5.41 5.79 -7.37
CA LYS A 39 6.57 6.64 -7.07
C LYS A 39 6.35 7.35 -5.73
N GLY A 40 7.38 7.38 -4.89
CA GLY A 40 7.35 8.09 -3.60
C GLY A 40 6.38 7.50 -2.57
N SER A 41 5.89 6.28 -2.75
CA SER A 41 4.99 5.64 -1.79
C SER A 41 5.77 5.13 -0.57
N SER A 42 5.17 5.15 0.62
CA SER A 42 5.85 4.77 1.87
C SER A 42 5.03 3.79 2.69
N MET A 43 5.69 2.75 3.22
CA MET A 43 5.06 1.73 4.06
C MET A 43 5.70 1.71 5.44
N GLY A 44 4.88 1.72 6.48
CA GLY A 44 5.30 1.63 7.87
C GLY A 44 5.85 0.26 8.28
N LYS A 45 6.32 0.18 9.52
CA LYS A 45 6.78 -1.08 10.11
C LYS A 45 5.60 -2.06 10.25
N GLY A 46 5.80 -3.31 9.82
CA GLY A 46 4.82 -4.38 9.94
C GLY A 46 3.56 -4.19 9.10
N SER A 47 3.57 -3.27 8.13
CA SER A 47 2.45 -3.11 7.21
C SER A 47 2.44 -4.24 6.17
N SER A 48 1.32 -4.45 5.47
CA SER A 48 1.23 -5.49 4.44
C SER A 48 0.35 -5.11 3.26
N MET A 49 0.68 -5.66 2.09
CA MET A 49 -0.10 -5.54 0.86
C MET A 49 -0.44 -6.93 0.33
N GLY A 50 -1.73 -7.19 0.13
CA GLY A 50 -2.27 -8.43 -0.40
C GLY A 50 -1.92 -8.65 -1.87
N LYS A 51 -2.33 -9.82 -2.40
CA LYS A 51 -2.10 -10.15 -3.82
C LYS A 51 -2.85 -9.18 -4.73
N GLY A 52 -2.18 -8.70 -5.77
CA GLY A 52 -2.76 -7.82 -6.80
C GLY A 52 -3.18 -6.44 -6.29
N SER A 53 -2.70 -6.02 -5.12
CA SER A 53 -3.01 -4.72 -4.55
C SER A 53 -2.11 -3.62 -5.15
N SER A 54 -2.61 -2.39 -5.22
CA SER A 54 -1.88 -1.26 -5.80
C SER A 54 -1.89 -0.05 -4.88
N MET A 55 -0.74 0.61 -4.79
CA MET A 55 -0.60 1.87 -4.08
C MET A 55 -0.13 2.96 -5.05
N GLY A 56 -0.90 4.04 -5.14
CA GLY A 56 -0.64 5.18 -6.03
C GLY A 56 0.60 6.00 -5.66
N LYS A 57 0.87 7.01 -6.49
CA LYS A 57 2.00 7.94 -6.29
C LYS A 57 1.83 8.73 -5.00
N GLY A 58 2.87 8.77 -4.17
CA GLY A 58 2.91 9.56 -2.93
C GLY A 58 1.99 9.06 -1.81
N SER A 59 1.42 7.86 -1.95
CA SER A 59 0.54 7.30 -0.92
C SER A 59 1.34 6.69 0.23
N SER A 60 0.73 6.59 1.40
CA SER A 60 1.38 6.12 2.63
C SER A 60 0.52 5.12 3.40
N MET A 61 1.14 4.11 4.00
CA MET A 61 0.51 3.23 4.99
C MET A 61 1.26 3.30 6.31
N GLY A 62 0.53 3.56 7.39
CA GLY A 62 1.05 3.60 8.74
C GLY A 62 1.53 2.24 9.27
N LYS A 63 2.07 2.26 10.48
CA LYS A 63 2.55 1.04 11.17
C LYS A 63 1.41 0.04 11.37
N GLY A 64 1.65 -1.22 11.03
CA GLY A 64 0.69 -2.31 11.22
C GLY A 64 -0.55 -2.25 10.32
N SER A 65 -0.59 -1.36 9.33
CA SER A 65 -1.73 -1.26 8.41
C SER A 65 -1.72 -2.39 7.39
N SER A 66 -2.90 -2.80 6.93
CA SER A 66 -3.04 -3.89 5.96
C SER A 66 -3.89 -3.50 4.77
N MET A 67 -3.47 -3.93 3.58
CA MET A 67 -4.23 -3.78 2.35
C MET A 67 -4.60 -5.14 1.78
N GLY A 68 -5.90 -5.40 1.64
CA GLY A 68 -6.45 -6.67 1.18
C GLY A 68 -6.17 -6.97 -0.30
N LYS A 69 -6.54 -8.19 -0.71
CA LYS A 69 -6.37 -8.67 -2.10
C LYS A 69 -7.13 -7.76 -3.07
N GLY A 70 -6.46 -7.34 -4.14
CA GLY A 70 -7.05 -6.55 -5.23
C GLY A 70 -7.42 -5.12 -4.83
N SER A 71 -6.98 -4.64 -3.66
CA SER A 71 -7.31 -3.29 -3.22
C SER A 71 -6.38 -2.25 -3.86
N SER A 72 -6.88 -1.04 -4.12
CA SER A 72 -6.14 0.06 -4.75
C SER A 72 -6.31 1.36 -3.97
N MET A 73 -5.18 2.04 -3.70
CA MET A 73 -5.13 3.38 -3.13
C MET A 73 -4.74 4.39 -4.20
N GLY A 74 -5.49 5.50 -4.25
CA GLY A 74 -5.23 6.60 -5.17
C GLY A 74 -3.96 7.39 -4.82
N LYS A 75 -3.63 8.36 -5.67
CA LYS A 75 -2.51 9.29 -5.47
C LYS A 75 -2.70 10.07 -4.17
N GLY A 76 -1.67 10.10 -3.32
CA GLY A 76 -1.65 10.89 -2.08
C GLY A 76 -2.52 10.33 -0.95
N PHE A 77 -3.10 9.14 -1.10
CA PHE A 77 -3.85 8.51 -0.02
C PHE A 77 -2.97 8.19 1.19
N SER A 78 -3.48 8.38 2.40
CA SER A 78 -2.77 8.06 3.63
C SER A 78 -3.63 7.17 4.51
N MET A 79 -3.11 5.99 4.85
CA MET A 79 -3.74 5.07 5.78
C MET A 79 -3.06 5.14 7.15
N GLY A 80 -3.86 5.35 8.20
CA GLY A 80 -3.39 5.47 9.57
C GLY A 80 -2.84 4.17 10.16
N LYS A 81 -2.25 4.27 11.35
CA LYS A 81 -1.72 3.13 12.11
C LYS A 81 -2.84 2.12 12.41
N GLY A 82 -2.57 0.84 12.17
CA GLY A 82 -3.50 -0.26 12.44
C GLY A 82 -4.72 -0.33 11.51
N SER A 83 -4.87 0.60 10.56
CA SER A 83 -6.00 0.58 9.65
C SER A 83 -5.91 -0.60 8.68
N SER A 84 -7.07 -1.16 8.32
CA SER A 84 -7.16 -2.27 7.37
C SER A 84 -8.12 -1.95 6.23
N MET A 85 -7.71 -2.31 5.01
CA MET A 85 -8.51 -2.16 3.80
C MET A 85 -8.94 -3.53 3.30
N GLY A 86 -10.25 -3.73 3.18
CA GLY A 86 -10.84 -4.99 2.73
C GLY A 86 -10.50 -5.35 1.28
N LYS A 87 -10.80 -6.60 0.90
CA LYS A 87 -10.59 -7.12 -0.46
C LYS A 87 -11.38 -6.31 -1.49
N GLY A 88 -10.76 -6.03 -2.63
CA GLY A 88 -11.41 -5.36 -3.76
C GLY A 88 -11.78 -3.89 -3.52
N PHE A 89 -11.29 -3.28 -2.44
CA PHE A 89 -11.49 -1.85 -2.23
C PHE A 89 -10.71 -1.06 -3.29
N SER A 90 -11.36 -0.19 -4.04
CA SER A 90 -10.69 0.74 -4.94
C SER A 90 -11.09 2.16 -4.62
N GLU A 91 -10.15 2.99 -4.23
CA GLU A 91 -10.40 4.42 -4.15
C GLU A 91 -10.29 5.05 -5.55
N VAL A 92 -11.35 5.73 -5.98
CA VAL A 92 -11.35 6.60 -7.15
C VAL A 92 -10.90 8.01 -6.74
N PRO A 93 -10.12 8.73 -7.58
CA PRO A 93 -9.65 10.07 -7.25
C PRO A 93 -10.81 11.04 -6.95
N LEU A 94 -10.56 11.98 -6.04
CA LEU A 94 -11.46 12.95 -5.40
C LEU A 94 -12.24 13.92 -6.32
N TYR A 95 -12.45 13.60 -7.59
CA TYR A 95 -13.43 14.28 -8.42
C TYR A 95 -14.87 13.78 -8.17
N GLU A 96 -15.08 12.57 -7.62
CA GLU A 96 -16.44 11.98 -7.65
C GLU A 96 -17.05 11.41 -6.36
N VAL A 97 -16.40 11.37 -5.19
CA VAL A 97 -17.06 10.72 -4.03
C VAL A 97 -16.76 11.39 -2.70
N ALA A 98 -17.47 12.49 -2.45
CA ALA A 98 -18.06 12.63 -1.13
C ALA A 98 -18.93 11.38 -0.88
N ARG A 99 -18.71 10.67 0.23
CA ARG A 99 -19.57 9.59 0.76
C ARG A 99 -19.46 8.20 0.10
N LYS A 100 -18.42 7.43 0.42
CA LYS A 100 -18.60 5.99 0.69
C LYS A 100 -17.47 5.38 1.52
N THR A 101 -17.73 5.39 2.82
CA THR A 101 -17.28 4.49 3.88
C THR A 101 -16.73 3.15 3.37
N ILE A 102 -15.55 2.76 3.87
CA ILE A 102 -15.33 1.56 4.69
C ILE A 102 -13.92 1.68 5.30
N MET A 103 -13.89 2.25 6.50
CA MET A 103 -12.90 1.86 7.51
C MET A 103 -13.27 0.43 7.92
N VAL A 104 -12.52 -0.59 7.49
CA VAL A 104 -12.64 -1.90 8.15
C VAL A 104 -11.84 -1.82 9.44
N VAL A 105 -12.59 -1.76 10.52
CA VAL A 105 -12.16 -1.98 11.91
C VAL A 105 -11.64 -3.41 12.06
N ALA A 106 -10.46 -3.53 12.67
CA ALA A 106 -10.07 -4.56 13.62
C ALA A 106 -8.86 -4.03 14.41
#